data_AF-A0A345XRW6-F1
#
_entry.id   AF-A0A345XRW6-F1
#
_cell.length_a   1.000
_cell.length_b   1.000
_cell.length_c   1.000
_cell.angle_alpha   90.00
_cell.angle_beta   90.00
_cell.angle_gamma   90.00
#
_symmetry.space_group_name_H-M   'P 1'
#
loop_
_entity.id
_entity.type
_entity.pdbx_description
1 polymer ?
#
loop_
_entity_poly.entity_id
_entity_poly.type
_entity_poly.pdbx_seq_one_letter_code
_entity_poly.pdbx_strand_id
1 'polypeptide(L)' 'MDEPTQYEPGSEHETRLLGQEAARALNQALTTAGLVLPSVEGGRSVRGTAIVRLGNAPAAEVVKLAHWIMERA' A
#
# COMPACT_ATOMS: atom_id res chain seq x y z
N MET A 1 -24.92 17.46 10.85
CA MET A 1 -24.72 16.25 10.05
C MET A 1 -23.44 16.49 9.28
N ASP A 2 -22.31 15.98 9.78
CA ASP A 2 -21.07 16.00 9.01
C ASP A 2 -21.27 15.13 7.77
N GLU A 3 -21.11 15.74 6.60
CA GLU A 3 -21.17 15.07 5.31
C GLU A 3 -20.06 14.00 5.24
N PRO A 4 -20.33 12.81 4.69
CA PRO A 4 -19.28 11.83 4.45
C PRO A 4 -18.33 12.40 3.41
N THR A 5 -17.08 12.60 3.81
CA THR A 5 -15.99 13.11 2.97
C THR A 5 -15.94 12.30 1.68
N GLN A 6 -16.34 12.92 0.56
CA GLN A 6 -16.25 12.32 -0.76
C GLN A 6 -14.76 12.07 -1.04
N TYR A 7 -14.38 10.79 -1.04
CA TYR A 7 -13.10 10.36 -1.57
C TYR A 7 -13.16 10.59 -3.08
N GLU A 8 -12.72 11.76 -3.54
CA GLU A 8 -12.46 11.98 -4.96
C GLU A 8 -11.40 10.94 -5.35
N PRO A 9 -11.71 9.94 -6.19
CA PRO A 9 -10.70 8.99 -6.60
C PRO A 9 -9.63 9.79 -7.32
N GLY A 10 -8.41 9.79 -6.78
CA GLY A 10 -7.24 10.23 -7.53
C GLY A 10 -7.25 9.50 -8.87
N SER A 11 -6.74 10.14 -9.91
CA SER A 11 -6.67 9.55 -11.25
C SER A 11 -6.16 8.10 -11.17
N GLU A 12 -6.58 7.21 -12.06
CA GLU A 12 -6.12 5.81 -12.04
C GLU A 12 -4.58 5.72 -11.96
N HIS A 13 -3.90 6.70 -12.54
CA HIS A 13 -2.46 6.90 -12.44
C HIS A 13 -1.99 7.13 -11.00
N GLU A 14 -2.55 8.11 -10.28
CA GLU A 14 -2.22 8.40 -8.88
C GLU A 14 -2.51 7.20 -7.98
N THR A 15 -3.66 6.54 -8.17
CA THR A 15 -4.03 5.37 -7.38
C THR A 15 -3.04 4.21 -7.59
N ARG A 16 -2.54 4.05 -8.82
CA ARG A 16 -1.49 3.08 -9.13
C ARG A 16 -0.15 3.45 -8.48
N LEU A 17 0.24 4.73 -8.48
CA LEU A 17 1.45 5.20 -7.82
C LEU A 17 1.41 4.92 -6.32
N LEU A 18 0.29 5.18 -5.66
CA LEU A 18 0.11 4.87 -4.23
C LEU A 18 0.29 3.37 -3.92
N GLY A 19 -0.20 2.50 -4.80
CA GLY A 19 0.03 1.05 -4.67
C GLY A 19 1.51 0.67 -4.81
N GLN A 20 2.23 1.32 -5.74
CA GLN A 20 3.67 1.10 -5.94
C GLN A 20 4.50 1.60 -4.75
N GLU A 21 4.16 2.78 -4.22
CA GLU A 21 4.82 3.36 -3.04
C GLU A 21 4.60 2.49 -1.80
N ALA A 22 3.38 2.01 -1.56
CA ALA A 22 3.08 1.10 -0.46
C ALA A 22 3.85 -0.23 -0.57
N ALA A 23 3.93 -0.81 -1.77
CA ALA A 23 4.71 -2.01 -2.03
C ALA A 23 6.21 -1.80 -1.76
N ARG A 24 6.75 -0.65 -2.19
CA ARG A 24 8.15 -0.27 -1.94
C ARG A 24 8.42 -0.08 -0.45
N ALA A 25 7.53 0.60 0.27
CA ALA A 25 7.65 0.80 1.72
C ALA A 25 7.66 -0.54 2.46
N LEU A 26 6.77 -1.47 2.10
CA LEU A 26 6.76 -2.82 2.69
C LEU A 26 8.03 -3.59 2.38
N ASN A 27 8.51 -3.57 1.13
CA ASN A 27 9.78 -4.23 0.76
C ASN A 27 10.97 -3.68 1.55
N GLN A 28 11.03 -2.37 1.77
CA GLN A 28 12.06 -1.75 2.58
C GLN A 28 11.97 -2.20 4.04
N ALA A 29 10.78 -2.19 4.63
CA ALA A 29 10.57 -2.63 6.01
C ALA A 29 10.96 -4.11 6.21
N LEU A 30 10.56 -4.99 5.29
CA LEU A 30 10.92 -6.40 5.31
C LEU A 30 12.43 -6.59 5.19
N THR A 31 13.08 -5.84 4.31
CA THR A 31 14.55 -5.90 4.13
C THR A 31 15.27 -5.53 5.43
N THR A 32 14.81 -4.48 6.13
CA THR A 32 15.35 -4.10 7.45
C THR A 32 15.18 -5.23 8.47
N ALA A 33 14.05 -5.94 8.43
CA ALA A 33 13.79 -7.10 9.29
C ALA A 33 14.51 -8.40 8.84
N GLY A 34 15.37 -8.34 7.82
CA GLY A 34 16.07 -9.52 7.28
C GLY A 34 15.18 -10.47 6.48
N LEU A 35 14.01 -10.01 6.03
CA LEU A 35 13.05 -10.77 5.23
C LEU A 35 13.00 -10.25 3.79
N VAL A 36 12.72 -11.14 2.84
CA VAL A 36 12.52 -10.79 1.43
C VAL A 36 11.24 -11.45 0.92
N LEU A 37 10.32 -10.65 0.39
CA LEU A 37 9.11 -11.13 -0.29
C LEU A 37 9.12 -10.66 -1.75
N PRO A 38 9.61 -11.49 -2.70
CA PRO A 38 9.82 -11.06 -4.08
C PRO A 38 8.52 -10.77 -4.85
N SER A 39 7.37 -11.18 -4.32
CA SER A 39 6.06 -10.99 -4.96
C SER A 39 5.38 -9.66 -4.64
N VAL A 40 5.94 -8.83 -3.75
CA VAL A 40 5.31 -7.58 -3.30
C VAL A 40 5.54 -6.49 -4.33
N GLU A 41 4.47 -6.14 -5.04
CA GLU A 41 4.45 -5.13 -6.10
C GLU A 41 3.17 -4.27 -6.01
N GLY A 42 3.19 -3.05 -6.57
CA GLY A 42 1.99 -2.25 -6.72
C GLY A 42 0.96 -2.93 -7.63
N GLY A 43 -0.28 -3.03 -7.18
CA GLY A 43 -1.39 -3.60 -7.93
C GLY A 43 -2.13 -2.57 -8.78
N ARG A 44 -3.11 -3.07 -9.55
CA ARG A 44 -4.09 -2.19 -10.22
C ARG A 44 -5.05 -1.61 -9.18
N SER A 45 -5.55 -0.41 -9.44
CA SER A 45 -6.67 0.14 -8.67
C SER A 45 -7.88 -0.79 -8.75
N VAL A 46 -8.57 -0.99 -7.62
CA VAL A 46 -9.85 -1.70 -7.56
C VAL A 46 -10.87 -0.74 -6.98
N ARG A 47 -11.86 -0.33 -7.79
CA ARG A 47 -12.91 0.62 -7.39
C ARG A 47 -12.36 1.91 -6.75
N GLY A 48 -11.31 2.48 -7.36
CA GLY A 48 -10.67 3.71 -6.86
C GLY A 48 -9.76 3.50 -5.65
N THR A 49 -9.56 2.26 -5.19
CA THR A 49 -8.66 1.95 -4.08
C THR A 49 -7.31 1.48 -4.62
N ALA A 50 -6.22 2.05 -4.09
CA ALA A 50 -4.87 1.59 -4.36
C ALA A 50 -4.65 0.23 -3.71
N ILE A 51 -4.14 -0.74 -4.47
CA ILE A 51 -3.95 -2.13 -4.03
C ILE A 51 -2.48 -2.51 -4.19
N VAL A 52 -2.01 -3.42 -3.34
CA VAL A 52 -0.72 -4.11 -3.46
C VAL A 52 -0.96 -5.57 -3.83
N ARG A 53 -0.08 -6.16 -4.65
CA ARG A 53 -0.08 -7.59 -5.02
C ARG A 53 0.38 -8.47 -3.85
N LEU A 54 -0.36 -8.39 -2.76
CA LEU A 54 -0.24 -9.17 -1.54
C LEU A 54 -1.66 -9.59 -1.14
N GLY A 55 -2.26 -10.50 -1.92
CA GLY A 55 -3.65 -10.89 -1.73
C GLY A 55 -4.68 -9.77 -1.97
N ASN A 56 -4.36 -8.81 -2.84
CA ASN A 56 -5.14 -7.58 -3.07
C ASN A 56 -5.33 -6.71 -1.82
N ALA A 57 -4.31 -6.65 -0.95
CA ALA A 57 -4.35 -5.79 0.22
C ALA A 57 -4.44 -4.29 -0.16
N PRO A 58 -5.28 -3.49 0.52
CA PRO A 58 -5.31 -2.04 0.34
C PRO A 58 -3.94 -1.42 0.68
N ALA A 59 -3.48 -0.49 -0.15
CA ALA A 59 -2.19 0.19 0.02
C ALA A 59 -2.06 0.85 1.40
N ALA A 60 -3.14 1.46 1.90
CA ALA A 60 -3.16 2.09 3.23
C ALA A 60 -2.88 1.09 4.37
N GLU A 61 -3.43 -0.13 4.29
CA GLU A 61 -3.17 -1.18 5.29
C GLU A 61 -1.75 -1.73 5.16
N VAL A 62 -1.24 -1.85 3.93
CA VAL A 62 0.14 -2.26 3.68
C VAL A 62 1.15 -1.24 4.23
N VAL A 63 0.87 0.06 4.11
CA VAL A 63 1.70 1.12 4.72
C VAL A 63 1.74 0.99 6.23
N LYS A 64 0.58 0.76 6.88
CA LYS A 64 0.53 0.53 8.34
C LYS A 64 1.35 -0.69 8.75
N LEU A 65 1.27 -1.79 7.98
CA LEU A 65 2.07 -2.97 8.21
C LEU A 65 3.58 -2.67 8.08
N ALA A 66 3.99 -1.94 7.04
CA ALA A 66 5.37 -1.54 6.84
C ALA A 66 5.91 -0.71 8.03
N HIS A 67 5.13 0.24 8.54
CA HIS A 67 5.49 1.01 9.73
C HIS A 67 5.62 0.12 10.97
N TRP A 68 4.64 -0.77 11.20
CA TRP A 68 4.67 -1.70 12.34
C TRP A 68 5.92 -2.61 12.34
N ILE A 69 6.34 -3.09 11.16
CA ILE A 69 7.58 -3.86 10.99
C ILE A 69 8.80 -2.99 11.31
N MET A 70 8.90 -1.79 10.73
CA MET A 70 10.05 -0.90 10.95
C MET A 70 10.23 -0.47 12.41
N GLU A 71 9.14 -0.31 13.17
CA GLU A 71 9.21 0.01 14.60
C GLU A 71 9.82 -1.14 15.45
N ARG A 72 9.90 -2.35 14.90
CA ARG A 72 10.25 -3.58 15.63
C ARG A 72 11.45 -4.34 15.05
N ALA A 73 11.96 -3.90 13.90
CA ALA A 73 13.13 -4.46 13.22
C ALA A 73 14.40 -3.72 13.67
#